data_AF-F2DQ51-F1
#
_entry.id   AF-F2DQ51-F1
#
_cell.length_a   1.000
_cell.length_b   1.000
_cell.length_c   1.000
_cell.angle_alpha   90.00
_cell.angle_beta   90.00
_cell.angle_gamma   90.00
#
_symmetry.space_group_name_H-M   'P 1'
#
loop_
_entity.id
_entity.type
_entity.pdbx_description
1 polymer ?
#
loop_
_entity_poly.entity_id
_entity_poly.type
_entity_poly.pdbx_seq_one_letter_code
_entity_poly.pdbx_strand_id
1 'polypeptide(L)'
;TPVQIFVMWLDFVTYLHHHGHEDKVPWYRGKEWSYLRGGLTTLDRDYGLINKVHHDIGTHVIHHLFPQIPHYHLVEATEAAKPVLGKYYKEPEKSAPLPFHLLQVLSRSLKKDHYVSDTGDIVYYQSESETSTSGQRSD
;
A
#
# COMPACT_ATOMS: atom_id res chain seq x y z
N THR A 1 14.12 -1.74 23.58
CA THR A 1 15.49 -1.44 23.11
C THR A 1 15.40 -0.65 21.80
N PRO A 2 16.44 0.08 21.38
CA PRO A 2 16.44 0.78 20.09
C PRO A 2 16.07 -0.11 18.90
N VAL A 3 16.52 -1.37 18.91
CA VAL A 3 16.18 -2.37 17.87
C VAL A 3 14.68 -2.64 17.81
N GLN A 4 14.01 -2.79 18.96
CA GLN A 4 12.55 -3.01 18.97
C GLN A 4 11.78 -1.83 18.37
N ILE A 5 12.22 -0.60 18.65
CA ILE A 5 11.60 0.60 18.08
C ILE A 5 11.77 0.60 16.55
N PHE A 6 12.97 0.30 16.08
CA PHE A 6 13.25 0.20 14.64
C PHE A 6 12.38 -0.87 13.95
N VAL A 7 12.28 -2.07 14.53
CA VAL A 7 11.46 -3.15 13.96
C VAL A 7 9.98 -2.76 13.93
N MET A 8 9.44 -2.26 15.05
CA MET A 8 8.05 -1.80 15.12
C MET A 8 7.76 -0.70 14.09
N TRP A 9 8.72 0.20 13.87
CA TRP A 9 8.59 1.25 12.87
C TRP A 9 8.61 0.70 11.45
N LEU A 10 9.55 -0.20 11.15
CA LEU A 10 9.68 -0.83 9.84
C LEU A 10 8.42 -1.64 9.49
N ASP A 11 7.88 -2.39 10.44
CA ASP A 11 6.64 -3.15 10.28
C ASP A 11 5.46 -2.21 10.01
N PHE A 12 5.37 -1.11 10.76
CA PHE A 12 4.31 -0.11 10.57
C PHE A 12 4.34 0.53 9.18
N VAL A 13 5.50 1.01 8.72
CA VAL A 13 5.60 1.64 7.39
C VAL A 13 5.37 0.61 6.29
N THR A 14 5.93 -0.59 6.41
CA THR A 14 5.73 -1.67 5.44
C THR A 14 4.25 -2.03 5.35
N TYR A 15 3.57 -2.22 6.48
CA TYR A 15 2.14 -2.50 6.50
C TYR A 15 1.35 -1.43 5.73
N LEU A 16 1.61 -0.15 5.99
CA LEU A 16 0.90 0.95 5.33
C LEU A 16 1.13 1.02 3.81
N HIS A 17 2.31 0.64 3.33
CA HIS A 17 2.57 0.59 1.89
C HIS A 17 1.89 -0.60 1.18
N HIS A 18 1.34 -1.55 1.93
CA HIS A 18 0.68 -2.74 1.36
C HIS A 18 -0.82 -2.86 1.72
N HIS A 19 -1.35 -1.98 2.58
CA HIS A 19 -2.73 -2.06 3.08
C HIS A 19 -3.39 -0.69 3.25
N GLY A 20 -4.71 -0.67 3.43
CA GLY A 20 -5.44 0.51 3.94
C GLY A 20 -5.83 1.59 2.92
N HIS A 21 -5.62 1.36 1.62
CA HIS A 21 -6.19 2.23 0.59
C HIS A 21 -7.73 2.10 0.54
N GLU A 22 -8.43 3.19 0.23
CA GLU A 22 -9.90 3.19 0.13
C GLU A 22 -10.37 2.31 -1.02
N ASP A 23 -9.76 2.50 -2.20
CA ASP A 23 -9.86 1.55 -3.31
C ASP A 23 -8.95 0.34 -3.04
N LYS A 24 -9.56 -0.78 -2.63
CA LYS A 24 -8.83 -2.04 -2.37
C LYS A 24 -7.91 -2.38 -3.54
N VAL A 25 -6.70 -2.82 -3.22
CA VAL A 25 -5.76 -3.37 -4.19
C VAL A 25 -6.00 -4.88 -4.34
N PRO A 26 -5.93 -5.42 -5.57
CA PRO A 26 -6.10 -6.84 -5.80
C PRO A 26 -4.89 -7.64 -5.32
N TRP A 27 -5.16 -8.83 -4.80
CA TRP A 27 -4.20 -9.90 -4.57
C TRP A 27 -4.26 -10.87 -5.74
N TYR A 28 -3.16 -10.99 -6.46
CA TYR A 28 -3.04 -11.87 -7.62
C TYR A 28 -2.39 -13.20 -7.25
N ARG A 29 -2.92 -14.30 -7.80
CA ARG A 29 -2.40 -15.67 -7.60
C ARG A 29 -2.20 -16.39 -8.92
N GLY A 30 -1.39 -17.44 -8.89
CA GLY A 30 -1.19 -18.34 -10.04
C GLY A 30 -0.79 -17.57 -11.30
N LYS A 31 -1.57 -17.75 -12.37
CA LYS A 31 -1.31 -17.12 -13.67
C LYS A 31 -1.61 -15.62 -13.72
N GLU A 32 -2.40 -15.10 -12.78
CA GLU A 32 -2.72 -13.67 -12.70
C GLU A 32 -1.60 -12.85 -12.06
N TRP A 33 -0.69 -13.51 -11.33
CA TRP A 33 0.43 -12.84 -10.69
C TRP A 33 1.58 -12.59 -11.67
N SER A 34 2.13 -11.38 -11.62
CA SER A 34 3.40 -11.03 -12.27
C SER A 34 4.13 -10.01 -11.40
N TYR A 35 5.44 -9.85 -11.60
CA TYR A 35 6.24 -8.85 -10.87
C TYR A 35 5.65 -7.44 -11.00
N LEU A 36 5.28 -7.04 -12.22
CA LEU A 36 4.66 -5.74 -12.48
C LEU A 36 3.32 -5.59 -11.76
N ARG A 37 2.43 -6.59 -11.86
CA ARG A 37 1.12 -6.55 -11.20
C ARG A 37 1.27 -6.51 -9.67
N GLY A 38 2.23 -7.26 -9.12
CA GLY A 38 2.58 -7.22 -7.71
C GLY A 38 3.07 -5.83 -7.28
N GLY A 39 4.04 -5.25 -8.00
CA GLY A 39 4.55 -3.91 -7.69
C GLY A 39 3.48 -2.83 -7.70
N LEU A 40 2.54 -2.89 -8.66
CA LEU A 40 1.41 -1.96 -8.76
C LEU A 40 0.32 -2.12 -7.67
N THR A 41 0.41 -3.17 -6.84
CA THR A 41 -0.50 -3.35 -5.69
C THR A 41 0.06 -2.73 -4.41
N THR A 42 1.29 -2.22 -4.46
CA THR A 42 1.83 -1.39 -3.39
C THR A 42 1.27 0.03 -3.46
N LEU A 43 1.47 0.79 -2.39
CA LEU A 43 0.89 2.10 -2.19
C LEU A 43 1.98 3.07 -1.77
N ASP A 44 2.06 4.21 -2.45
CA ASP A 44 2.87 5.32 -1.99
C ASP A 44 2.23 5.96 -0.74
N ARG A 45 3.06 6.52 0.13
CA ARG A 45 2.62 7.21 1.36
C ARG A 45 3.40 8.50 1.55
N ASP A 46 2.69 9.59 1.83
CA ASP A 46 3.34 10.85 2.17
C ASP A 46 3.51 10.96 3.69
N TYR A 47 4.76 11.06 4.16
CA TYR A 47 5.08 11.20 5.58
C TYR A 47 5.30 12.66 6.01
N GLY A 48 5.10 13.65 5.13
CA GLY A 48 5.29 15.06 5.46
C GLY A 48 6.77 15.42 5.65
N LEU A 49 7.11 16.14 6.72
CA LEU A 49 8.48 16.64 6.93
C LEU A 49 9.52 15.52 7.09
N ILE A 50 9.11 14.31 7.47
CA ILE A 50 10.03 13.20 7.70
C ILE A 50 10.33 12.37 6.44
N ASN A 51 9.73 12.68 5.27
CA ASN A 51 10.01 11.96 4.02
C ASN A 51 11.52 11.83 3.74
N LYS A 52 12.25 12.93 3.86
CA LYS A 52 13.72 12.94 3.62
C LYS A 52 14.50 12.16 4.67
N VAL A 53 14.04 12.16 5.93
CA VAL A 53 14.65 11.35 7.01
C VAL A 53 14.46 9.87 6.71
N HIS A 54 13.35 9.52 6.06
CA HIS A 54 13.04 8.18 5.58
C HIS A 54 13.63 7.85 4.22
N HIS A 55 14.53 8.68 3.68
CA HIS A 55 15.08 8.45 2.34
C HIS A 55 13.99 8.32 1.26
N ASP A 56 12.88 9.04 1.42
CA ASP A 56 11.73 9.04 0.51
C ASP A 56 11.11 7.64 0.29
N ILE A 57 11.14 6.78 1.32
CA ILE A 57 10.52 5.43 1.33
C ILE A 57 9.05 5.42 0.85
N GLY A 58 8.37 6.55 0.97
CA GLY A 58 7.00 6.75 0.50
C GLY A 58 6.81 6.57 -1.02
N THR A 59 7.88 6.55 -1.81
CA THR A 59 7.90 6.26 -3.26
C THR A 59 7.93 4.76 -3.56
N HIS A 60 7.15 4.00 -2.79
CA HIS A 60 7.26 2.55 -2.68
C HIS A 60 6.90 1.81 -3.97
N VAL A 61 5.97 2.34 -4.78
CA VAL A 61 5.59 1.73 -6.07
C VAL A 61 6.79 1.67 -7.02
N ILE A 62 7.47 2.80 -7.24
CA ILE A 62 8.64 2.85 -8.12
C ILE A 62 9.80 2.08 -7.53
N HIS A 63 10.01 2.13 -6.22
CA HIS A 63 10.99 1.28 -5.56
C HIS A 63 10.76 -0.20 -5.88
N HIS A 64 9.51 -0.68 -5.84
CA HIS A 64 9.17 -2.05 -6.18
C HIS A 64 9.29 -2.37 -7.67
N LEU A 65 9.01 -1.43 -8.58
CA LEU A 65 9.14 -1.66 -10.02
C LEU A 65 10.58 -1.59 -10.50
N PHE A 66 11.39 -0.73 -9.90
CA PHE A 66 12.75 -0.42 -10.30
C PHE A 66 13.68 -0.29 -9.08
N PRO A 67 13.93 -1.39 -8.33
CA PRO A 67 14.70 -1.34 -7.08
C PRO A 67 16.17 -0.95 -7.27
N GLN A 68 16.65 -0.92 -8.50
CA GLN A 68 18.00 -0.47 -8.86
C GLN A 68 18.12 1.06 -8.90
N ILE A 69 17.00 1.80 -8.99
CA ILE A 69 17.02 3.26 -8.88
C ILE A 69 17.31 3.60 -7.42
N PRO A 70 18.38 4.37 -7.14
CA PRO A 70 18.71 4.72 -5.76
C PRO A 70 17.66 5.68 -5.19
N HIS A 71 17.47 5.62 -3.88
CA HIS A 71 16.38 6.32 -3.19
C HIS A 71 16.33 7.84 -3.45
N TYR A 72 17.49 8.47 -3.66
CA TYR A 72 17.61 9.91 -3.93
C TYR A 72 17.16 10.33 -5.35
N HIS A 73 16.83 9.37 -6.23
CA HIS A 73 16.19 9.61 -7.53
C HIS A 73 14.75 9.08 -7.60
N LEU A 74 14.23 8.44 -6.55
CA LEU A 74 12.91 7.82 -6.62
C LEU A 74 11.78 8.83 -6.77
N VAL A 75 11.89 10.01 -6.15
CA VAL A 75 10.87 11.07 -6.31
C VAL A 75 10.78 11.52 -7.77
N GLU A 76 11.93 11.77 -8.41
CA GLU A 76 12.00 12.13 -9.82
C GLU A 76 11.45 11.01 -10.72
N ALA A 77 11.84 9.77 -10.44
CA ALA A 77 11.36 8.61 -11.19
C ALA A 77 9.85 8.39 -11.04
N THR A 78 9.29 8.62 -9.84
CA THR A 78 7.84 8.58 -9.59
C THR A 78 7.11 9.62 -10.43
N GLU A 79 7.54 10.88 -10.42
CA GLU A 79 6.90 11.93 -11.23
C GLU A 79 6.99 11.62 -12.73
N ALA A 80 8.12 11.08 -13.21
CA ALA A 80 8.29 10.67 -14.61
C ALA A 80 7.41 9.45 -15.00
N ALA A 81 7.15 8.54 -14.06
CA ALA A 81 6.37 7.34 -14.30
C ALA A 81 4.86 7.57 -14.24
N LYS A 82 4.38 8.56 -13.47
CA LYS A 82 2.94 8.85 -13.28
C LYS A 82 2.13 8.89 -14.60
N PRO A 83 2.57 9.59 -15.67
CA PRO A 83 1.82 9.63 -16.93
C PRO A 83 1.73 8.25 -17.62
N VAL A 84 2.73 7.39 -17.42
CA VAL A 84 2.78 6.04 -17.99
C VAL A 84 1.91 5.07 -17.19
N LEU A 85 1.96 5.16 -15.85
CA LEU A 85 1.14 4.35 -14.97
C LEU A 85 -0.34 4.74 -15.05
N GLY A 86 -0.64 6.01 -15.27
CA GLY A 86 -2.00 6.52 -15.46
C GLY A 86 -2.93 6.06 -14.33
N LYS A 87 -4.05 5.43 -14.71
CA LYS A 87 -5.07 4.94 -13.75
C LYS A 87 -4.58 3.88 -12.77
N TYR A 88 -3.42 3.26 -13.01
CA TYR A 88 -2.84 2.25 -12.12
C TYR A 88 -2.06 2.88 -10.97
N TYR A 89 -1.68 4.15 -11.07
CA TYR A 89 -1.05 4.88 -9.97
C TYR A 89 -2.10 5.54 -9.09
N LYS A 90 -1.95 5.38 -7.77
CA LYS A 90 -2.81 5.98 -6.76
C LYS A 90 -2.03 7.07 -6.05
N GLU A 91 -2.42 8.32 -6.27
CA GLU A 91 -1.79 9.46 -5.60
C GLU A 91 -1.96 9.34 -4.07
N PRO A 92 -0.87 9.45 -3.29
CA PRO A 92 -0.98 9.42 -1.84
C PRO A 92 -1.69 10.68 -1.32
N GLU A 93 -2.51 10.49 -0.28
CA GLU A 93 -3.04 11.60 0.51
C GLU A 93 -1.86 12.42 1.06
N LYS A 94 -1.90 13.74 0.83
CA LYS A 94 -0.82 14.62 1.27
C LYS A 94 -0.85 14.82 2.77
N SER A 95 0.32 14.67 3.38
CA SER A 95 0.48 14.89 4.81
C SER A 95 0.55 16.39 5.13
N ALA A 96 0.01 16.75 6.29
CA ALA A 96 0.44 17.96 7.00
C ALA A 96 1.94 17.83 7.40
N PRO A 97 2.54 18.76 8.16
CA PRO A 97 3.93 18.59 8.60
C PRO A 97 4.22 17.23 9.27
N LEU A 98 3.21 16.66 9.95
CA LEU A 98 3.23 15.32 10.52
C LEU A 98 2.10 14.45 9.92
N PRO A 99 2.35 13.14 9.71
CA PRO A 99 1.44 12.28 8.95
C PRO A 99 0.36 11.60 9.82
N PHE A 100 -0.37 12.38 10.62
CA PHE A 100 -1.37 11.80 11.56
C PHE A 100 -2.53 11.08 10.85
N HIS A 101 -2.82 11.40 9.59
CA HIS A 101 -3.83 10.71 8.80
C HIS A 101 -3.49 9.21 8.64
N LEU A 102 -2.21 8.84 8.62
CA LEU A 102 -1.77 7.44 8.50
C LEU A 102 -2.19 6.57 9.69
N LEU A 103 -2.41 7.15 10.88
CA LEU A 103 -2.97 6.42 12.03
C LEU A 103 -4.43 6.05 11.79
N GLN A 104 -5.18 6.90 11.11
CA GLN A 104 -6.57 6.62 10.73
C GLN A 104 -6.60 5.55 9.64
N VAL A 105 -5.71 5.65 8.65
CA VAL A 105 -5.52 4.63 7.61
C VAL A 105 -5.20 3.27 8.24
N LEU A 106 -4.25 3.21 9.18
CA LEU A 106 -3.91 2.00 9.92
C LEU A 106 -5.14 1.45 10.66
N SER A 107 -5.81 2.28 11.46
CA SER A 107 -6.96 1.87 12.26
C SER A 107 -8.10 1.32 11.40
N ARG A 108 -8.39 1.97 10.27
CA ARG A 108 -9.39 1.53 9.31
C ARG A 108 -9.00 0.23 8.63
N SER A 109 -7.74 0.10 8.22
CA SER A 109 -7.19 -1.10 7.59
C SER A 109 -7.28 -2.29 8.54
N LEU A 110 -6.80 -2.16 9.77
CA LEU A 110 -6.85 -3.24 10.77
C LEU A 110 -8.29 -3.71 11.11
N LYS A 111 -9.33 -2.92 10.82
CA LYS A 111 -10.74 -3.28 11.00
C LYS A 111 -11.39 -3.91 9.77
N LYS A 112 -10.81 -3.71 8.58
CA LYS A 112 -11.43 -4.07 7.29
C LYS A 112 -10.59 -5.04 6.45
N ASP A 113 -9.28 -5.08 6.68
CA ASP A 113 -8.30 -5.85 5.90
C ASP A 113 -7.83 -7.07 6.70
N HIS A 114 -8.76 -7.96 7.08
CA HIS A 114 -8.41 -9.10 7.94
C HIS A 114 -7.83 -10.27 7.15
N TYR A 115 -8.45 -10.60 6.01
CA TYR A 115 -8.06 -11.74 5.19
C TYR A 115 -8.47 -11.56 3.73
N VAL A 116 -8.03 -12.47 2.87
CA VAL A 116 -8.46 -12.60 1.47
C VAL A 116 -9.07 -14.00 1.28
N SER A 117 -10.03 -14.15 0.37
CA SER A 117 -10.67 -15.46 0.08
C SER A 117 -9.65 -16.54 -0.29
N ASP A 118 -9.82 -17.77 0.19
CA ASP A 118 -9.01 -18.94 -0.21
C ASP A 118 -9.25 -19.36 -1.67
N THR A 119 -10.34 -18.87 -2.28
CA THR A 119 -10.73 -19.18 -3.66
C THR A 119 -10.67 -17.95 -4.55
N GLY A 120 -10.33 -18.16 -5.82
CA GLY A 120 -10.17 -17.12 -6.84
C GLY A 120 -8.71 -16.73 -7.11
N ASP A 121 -8.46 -16.34 -8.36
CA ASP A 121 -7.13 -15.94 -8.85
C ASP A 121 -6.83 -14.45 -8.62
N ILE A 122 -7.88 -13.62 -8.52
CA ILE A 122 -7.82 -12.20 -8.16
C ILE A 122 -8.78 -11.98 -7.00
N VAL A 123 -8.25 -11.68 -5.82
CA VAL A 123 -9.04 -11.51 -4.59
C VAL A 123 -8.73 -10.18 -3.91
N TYR A 124 -9.56 -9.77 -2.96
CA TYR A 124 -9.40 -8.51 -2.25
C TYR A 124 -9.52 -8.74 -0.75
N TYR A 125 -8.91 -7.85 0.03
CA TYR A 125 -9.06 -7.85 1.47
C TYR A 125 -10.50 -7.62 1.88
N GLN A 126 -10.96 -8.40 2.86
CA GLN A 126 -12.30 -8.39 3.42
C GLN A 126 -12.27 -8.62 4.94
N SER A 127 -13.41 -8.35 5.58
CA SER A 127 -13.66 -8.67 6.99
C SER A 127 -14.93 -9.53 7.15
N GLU A 128 -15.06 -10.24 8.27
CA GLU A 128 -16.19 -11.14 8.53
C GLU A 128 -17.56 -10.46 8.46
N SER A 129 -17.63 -9.17 8.79
CA SER A 129 -18.86 -8.37 8.69
C SER A 129 -19.33 -8.13 7.25
N GLU A 130 -18.44 -8.19 6.27
CA GLU A 130 -18.79 -7.99 4.86
C GLU A 130 -19.34 -9.29 4.23
N THR A 131 -18.81 -10.44 4.64
CA THR A 131 -19.28 -11.77 4.18
C THR A 131 -20.74 -12.02 4.57
N SER A 132 -21.13 -11.67 5.80
CA SER A 132 -22.50 -11.87 6.30
C SER A 132 -23.57 -11.03 5.57
N THR A 133 -23.18 -9.91 4.96
CA THR A 133 -24.09 -9.07 4.16
C THR A 133 -24.24 -9.59 2.73
N SER A 134 -23.20 -10.22 2.16
CA SER A 134 -23.24 -10.80 0.81
C SER A 134 -24.05 -12.11 0.73
N GLY A 135 -24.05 -12.92 1.81
CA GLY A 135 -24.79 -14.18 1.89
C GLY A 135 -26.31 -14.03 2.07
N GLN A 136 -26.83 -12.81 2.23
CA GLN A 136 -28.28 -12.52 2.34
C GLN A 136 -28.87 -11.90 1.07
N ARG A 137 -28.10 -11.77 -0.02
CA ARG A 137 -28.57 -11.22 -1.31
C ARG A 137 -28.70 -12.25 -2.44
N SER A 138 -28.60 -13.52 -2.12
CA SER A 138 -28.81 -14.63 -3.06
C SER A 138 -29.99 -15.47 -2.59
N ASP A 139 -31.19 -14.93 -2.81
CA ASP A 139 -32.46 -15.67 -2.91
C ASP A 139 -32.85 -15.78 -4.39
#